data_AF-A0A962KSX9-F1
#
_entry.id   AF-A0A962KSX9-F1
#
_cell.length_a   1.000
_cell.length_b   1.000
_cell.length_c   1.000
_cell.angle_alpha   90.00
_cell.angle_beta   90.00
_cell.angle_gamma   90.00
#
_symmetry.space_group_name_H-M   'P 1'
#
loop_
_entity.id
_entity.type
_entity.pdbx_description
1 polymer ?
#
loop_
_entity_poly.entity_id
_entity_poly.type
_entity_poly.pdbx_seq_one_letter_code
_entity_poly.pdbx_strand_id
1 'polypeptide(L)'
;MGTGGSSGFREGVRAATSLPVVFLNPADFHREHYLKTHEVHPDDLVKAREVIRQQGVDPSGFSDRQLAILVRRSLAGPFGHAMTVDNLEGKSIRICLANGPEGSIHGHSDVLLARAGIDLARVSAIPGWEQYRERIIGIHEGTHCDQDMDTKGMTDEQKDIFLLGREAEGDRAAVQWLRQNNLNELAQALIDIRALTTVEDRDDVRHATSILIDHPDVHSSQAHIDAARDIKFQMVIAVAADRKLTMEQAIDMFIHRRDEFVGHVDRLLARGAFNPSRNTEVNNNPYIEEYIRAYAGAYHRQIMDRRLTPTPGAPALHHAVPGGSHGSLDTAEGDDAARYAFSEPDEEDDLTEPADTTEDAIAVAVDDQIPGGRGAPVIHLSDESGALLTIDGLSAPDYWRQIADRDLALQRLEVTGGVTGAQMVENQAVSPVLAGGNSKWT
;
A
#
# COMPACT_ATOMS: atom_id res chain seq x y z
N MET A 1 0.52 -21.86 -21.94
CA MET A 1 1.60 -21.57 -20.98
C MET A 1 1.94 -20.10 -21.14
N GLY A 2 1.38 -19.24 -20.29
CA GLY A 2 1.64 -17.80 -20.30
C GLY A 2 2.73 -17.50 -19.28
N THR A 3 3.94 -17.20 -19.73
CA THR A 3 5.10 -16.97 -18.87
C THR A 3 5.17 -15.51 -18.43
N GLY A 4 4.52 -15.22 -17.29
CA GLY A 4 4.88 -14.21 -16.30
C GLY A 4 5.07 -12.77 -16.80
N GLY A 5 4.21 -11.86 -16.36
CA GLY A 5 4.28 -10.44 -16.67
C GLY A 5 3.74 -10.11 -18.06
N SER A 6 2.85 -9.12 -18.10
CA SER A 6 2.38 -8.55 -19.35
C SER A 6 3.53 -8.03 -20.22
N SER A 7 3.29 -8.06 -21.53
CA SER A 7 4.20 -7.47 -22.52
C SER A 7 4.57 -6.02 -22.18
N GLY A 8 3.60 -5.24 -21.69
CA GLY A 8 3.79 -3.83 -21.31
C GLY A 8 4.84 -3.62 -20.22
N PHE A 9 4.77 -4.36 -19.10
CA PHE A 9 5.76 -4.25 -18.02
C PHE A 9 7.17 -4.57 -18.49
N ARG A 10 7.33 -5.70 -19.19
CA ARG A 10 8.63 -6.14 -19.70
C ARG A 10 9.23 -5.15 -20.70
N GLU A 11 8.41 -4.54 -21.55
CA GLU A 11 8.83 -3.46 -22.45
C GLU A 11 9.26 -2.21 -21.70
N GLY A 12 8.53 -1.84 -20.65
CA GLY A 12 8.85 -0.69 -19.80
C GLY A 12 10.21 -0.82 -19.13
N VAL A 13 10.46 -1.97 -18.47
CA VAL A 13 11.74 -2.22 -17.79
C VAL A 13 12.90 -2.12 -18.77
N ARG A 14 12.82 -2.82 -19.90
CA ARG A 14 13.89 -2.80 -20.93
C ARG A 14 14.11 -1.44 -21.56
N ALA A 15 13.09 -0.57 -21.59
CA ALA A 15 13.23 0.78 -22.12
C ALA A 15 13.95 1.72 -21.14
N ALA A 16 13.92 1.42 -19.84
CA ALA A 16 14.42 2.28 -18.77
C ALA A 16 15.80 1.89 -18.22
N THR A 17 16.21 0.62 -18.37
CA THR A 17 17.54 0.14 -17.93
C THR A 17 18.48 -0.11 -19.09
N SER A 18 19.75 0.17 -18.87
CA SER A 18 20.86 -0.21 -19.76
C SER A 18 21.40 -1.62 -19.52
N LEU A 19 20.93 -2.30 -18.46
CA LEU A 19 21.41 -3.62 -18.04
C LEU A 19 20.67 -4.76 -18.75
N PRO A 20 21.31 -5.94 -18.91
CA PRO A 20 20.60 -7.16 -19.25
C PRO A 20 19.53 -7.48 -18.20
N VAL A 21 18.30 -7.74 -18.63
CA VAL A 21 17.15 -7.94 -17.73
C VAL A 21 16.81 -9.41 -17.58
N VAL A 22 16.64 -9.87 -16.35
CA VAL A 22 16.09 -11.17 -15.97
C VAL A 22 14.75 -10.94 -15.29
N PHE A 23 13.67 -11.48 -15.87
CA PHE A 23 12.34 -11.41 -15.28
C PHE A 23 12.04 -12.69 -14.48
N LEU A 24 11.77 -12.56 -13.18
CA LEU A 24 11.31 -13.66 -12.34
C LEU A 24 9.95 -13.31 -11.75
N ASN A 25 8.95 -14.18 -11.96
CA ASN A 25 7.63 -13.94 -11.41
C ASN A 25 7.51 -14.59 -10.02
N PRO A 26 7.22 -13.83 -8.95
CA PRO A 26 7.17 -14.38 -7.59
C PRO A 26 6.17 -15.55 -7.43
N ALA A 27 5.09 -15.59 -8.22
CA ALA A 27 4.11 -16.67 -8.17
C ALA A 27 4.56 -17.97 -8.84
N ASP A 28 5.67 -17.95 -9.59
CA ASP A 28 6.26 -19.18 -10.12
C ASP A 28 7.03 -19.98 -9.02
N PHE A 29 7.14 -19.44 -7.80
CA PHE A 29 7.98 -19.99 -6.73
C PHE A 29 7.18 -20.32 -5.45
N HIS A 30 7.77 -21.14 -4.57
CA HIS A 30 7.16 -21.58 -3.31
C HIS A 30 7.23 -20.48 -2.22
N ARG A 31 6.49 -19.38 -2.42
CA ARG A 31 6.47 -18.23 -1.50
C ARG A 31 6.14 -18.61 -0.06
N GLU A 32 5.14 -19.46 0.17
CA GLU A 32 4.76 -19.90 1.52
C GLU A 32 5.89 -20.65 2.24
N HIS A 33 6.65 -21.46 1.49
CA HIS A 33 7.83 -22.12 2.04
C HIS A 33 8.85 -21.08 2.51
N TYR A 34 9.22 -20.14 1.62
CA TYR A 34 10.16 -19.07 1.95
C TYR A 34 9.71 -18.21 3.14
N LEU A 35 8.42 -17.87 3.24
CA LEU A 35 7.90 -17.10 4.38
C LEU A 35 8.00 -17.86 5.70
N LYS A 36 7.95 -19.20 5.67
CA LYS A 36 8.03 -20.05 6.87
C LYS A 36 9.46 -20.39 7.27
N THR A 37 10.34 -20.62 6.30
CA THR A 37 11.70 -21.15 6.53
C THR A 37 12.80 -20.12 6.31
N HIS A 38 12.51 -19.03 5.58
CA HIS A 38 13.50 -18.10 5.03
C HIS A 38 14.53 -18.75 4.08
N GLU A 39 14.23 -19.95 3.61
CA GLU A 39 15.04 -20.72 2.67
C GLU A 39 14.36 -20.82 1.30
N VAL A 40 15.15 -20.95 0.24
CA VAL A 40 14.64 -21.15 -1.13
C VAL A 40 14.39 -22.63 -1.32
N HIS A 41 13.20 -22.99 -1.78
CA HIS A 41 12.88 -24.39 -2.03
C HIS A 41 13.76 -24.93 -3.18
N PRO A 42 14.31 -26.16 -3.10
CA PRO A 42 15.15 -26.70 -4.17
C PRO A 42 14.50 -26.68 -5.56
N ASP A 43 13.20 -26.91 -5.64
CA ASP A 43 12.44 -26.84 -6.91
C ASP A 43 12.41 -25.42 -7.50
N ASP A 44 12.49 -24.38 -6.67
CA ASP A 44 12.54 -22.99 -7.15
C ASP A 44 13.83 -22.71 -7.92
N LEU A 45 14.94 -23.39 -7.58
CA LEU A 45 16.20 -23.26 -8.32
C LEU A 45 16.08 -23.85 -9.72
N VAL A 46 15.45 -25.03 -9.83
CA VAL A 46 15.15 -25.66 -11.13
C VAL A 46 14.23 -24.76 -11.94
N LYS A 47 13.20 -24.18 -11.29
CA LYS A 47 12.25 -23.28 -11.92
C LYS A 47 12.91 -21.99 -12.40
N ALA A 48 13.75 -21.36 -11.59
CA ALA A 48 14.49 -20.16 -11.96
C ALA A 48 15.38 -20.41 -13.19
N ARG A 49 16.10 -21.55 -13.24
CA ARG A 49 16.89 -21.94 -14.43
C ARG A 49 16.01 -22.08 -15.67
N GLU A 50 14.83 -22.68 -15.54
CA GLU A 50 13.87 -22.82 -16.64
C GLU A 50 13.40 -21.45 -17.14
N VAL A 51 12.95 -20.58 -16.24
CA VAL A 51 12.42 -19.24 -16.56
C VAL A 51 13.50 -18.35 -17.20
N ILE A 52 14.73 -18.40 -16.71
CA ILE A 52 15.88 -17.68 -17.30
C ILE A 52 16.16 -18.20 -18.72
N ARG A 53 16.18 -19.54 -18.91
CA ARG A 53 16.40 -20.16 -20.22
C ARG A 53 15.34 -19.76 -21.24
N GLN A 54 14.07 -19.72 -20.83
CA GLN A 54 12.96 -19.32 -21.69
C GLN A 54 13.06 -17.86 -22.17
N GLN A 55 13.82 -17.03 -21.46
CA GLN A 55 14.09 -15.64 -21.85
C GLN A 55 15.29 -15.51 -22.80
N GLY A 56 15.90 -16.63 -23.22
CA GLY A 56 17.07 -16.65 -24.09
C GLY A 56 18.39 -16.33 -23.37
N VAL A 57 18.39 -16.31 -22.04
CA VAL A 57 19.59 -16.17 -21.22
C VAL A 57 20.09 -17.57 -20.87
N ASP A 58 21.38 -17.85 -21.03
CA ASP A 58 21.95 -19.14 -20.64
C ASP A 58 22.03 -19.25 -19.10
N PRO A 59 21.21 -20.11 -18.46
CA PRO A 59 21.23 -20.25 -17.00
C PRO A 59 22.44 -21.04 -16.51
N SER A 60 23.23 -21.66 -17.39
CA SER A 60 24.44 -22.40 -16.99
C SER A 60 25.42 -21.47 -16.27
N GLY A 61 25.44 -20.19 -16.64
CA GLY A 61 26.18 -19.10 -16.01
C GLY A 61 25.96 -18.95 -14.51
N PHE A 62 24.85 -19.45 -13.96
CA PHE A 62 24.46 -19.22 -12.56
C PHE A 62 24.68 -20.47 -11.71
N SER A 63 25.41 -20.30 -10.61
CA SER A 63 25.49 -21.27 -9.51
C SER A 63 24.15 -21.35 -8.77
N ASP A 64 23.91 -22.46 -8.06
CA ASP A 64 22.71 -22.62 -7.23
C ASP A 64 22.61 -21.53 -6.16
N ARG A 65 23.75 -21.10 -5.59
CA ARG A 65 23.80 -19.97 -4.65
C ARG A 65 23.28 -18.68 -5.29
N GLN A 66 23.70 -18.36 -6.51
CA GLN A 66 23.25 -17.16 -7.20
C GLN A 66 21.77 -17.23 -7.58
N LEU A 67 21.30 -18.40 -8.00
CA LEU A 67 19.87 -18.62 -8.27
C LEU A 67 19.04 -18.47 -7.00
N ALA A 68 19.52 -18.99 -5.86
CA ALA A 68 18.85 -18.80 -4.58
C ALA A 68 18.76 -17.31 -4.21
N ILE A 69 19.81 -16.53 -4.44
CA ILE A 69 19.78 -15.07 -4.23
C ILE A 69 18.74 -14.41 -5.14
N LEU A 70 18.72 -14.77 -6.43
CA LEU A 70 17.75 -14.24 -7.41
C LEU A 70 16.30 -14.55 -6.98
N VAL A 71 16.02 -15.80 -6.62
CA VAL A 71 14.69 -16.22 -6.17
C VAL A 71 14.30 -15.50 -4.89
N ARG A 72 15.18 -15.47 -3.89
CA ARG A 72 14.96 -14.75 -2.62
C ARG A 72 14.61 -13.27 -2.86
N ARG A 73 15.37 -12.60 -3.73
CA ARG A 73 15.13 -11.20 -4.10
C ARG A 73 13.82 -11.03 -4.87
N SER A 74 13.42 -11.99 -5.70
CA SER A 74 12.09 -11.93 -6.35
C SER A 74 10.93 -12.11 -5.36
N LEU A 75 11.11 -12.95 -4.33
CA LEU A 75 10.07 -13.27 -3.34
C LEU A 75 9.86 -12.18 -2.28
N ALA A 76 10.92 -11.44 -1.94
CA ALA A 76 10.91 -10.49 -0.81
C ALA A 76 11.55 -9.12 -1.10
N GLY A 77 12.16 -8.94 -2.28
CA GLY A 77 12.85 -7.71 -2.65
C GLY A 77 11.99 -6.74 -3.46
N PRO A 78 12.57 -5.60 -3.87
CA PRO A 78 11.91 -4.63 -4.74
C PRO A 78 11.64 -5.22 -6.12
N PHE A 79 10.70 -4.62 -6.86
CA PHE A 79 10.31 -5.07 -8.20
C PHE A 79 11.38 -4.87 -9.27
N GLY A 80 12.33 -3.94 -9.09
CA GLY A 80 13.47 -3.74 -9.97
C GLY A 80 14.74 -3.48 -9.17
N HIS A 81 15.81 -4.25 -9.43
CA HIS A 81 17.09 -4.07 -8.75
C HIS A 81 18.28 -4.54 -9.60
N ALA A 82 19.34 -3.74 -9.58
CA ALA A 82 20.63 -4.13 -10.16
C ALA A 82 21.34 -5.11 -9.24
N MET A 83 21.84 -6.21 -9.79
CA MET A 83 22.71 -7.10 -9.04
C MET A 83 23.85 -7.64 -9.89
N THR A 84 24.94 -7.98 -9.22
CA THR A 84 26.11 -8.58 -9.84
C THR A 84 26.03 -10.09 -9.68
N VAL A 85 26.17 -10.81 -10.79
CA VAL A 85 26.26 -12.27 -10.82
C VAL A 85 27.53 -12.67 -11.54
N ASP A 86 28.30 -13.58 -10.97
CA ASP A 86 29.45 -14.16 -11.65
C ASP A 86 28.98 -15.22 -12.63
N ASN A 87 29.45 -15.14 -13.87
CA ASN A 87 29.26 -16.23 -14.82
C ASN A 87 30.21 -17.41 -14.51
N LEU A 88 30.04 -18.53 -15.22
CA LEU A 88 30.92 -19.71 -15.07
C LEU A 88 32.40 -19.45 -15.39
N GLU A 89 32.72 -18.37 -16.11
CA GLU A 89 34.11 -17.96 -16.38
C GLU A 89 34.70 -17.14 -15.21
N GLY A 90 33.95 -16.95 -14.12
CA GLY A 90 34.33 -16.10 -12.99
C GLY A 90 34.27 -14.60 -13.30
N LYS A 91 33.60 -14.20 -14.39
CA LYS A 91 33.39 -12.79 -14.71
C LYS A 91 32.07 -12.31 -14.11
N SER A 92 32.16 -11.30 -13.29
CA SER A 92 31.01 -10.58 -12.75
C SER A 92 30.30 -9.79 -13.85
N ILE A 93 29.02 -10.08 -14.07
CA ILE A 93 28.12 -9.31 -14.93
C ILE A 93 27.07 -8.64 -14.06
N ARG A 94 26.75 -7.38 -14.36
CA ARG A 94 25.65 -6.65 -13.71
C ARG A 94 24.38 -6.88 -14.53
N ILE A 95 23.31 -7.29 -13.86
CA ILE A 95 21.99 -7.54 -14.46
C ILE A 95 20.92 -6.74 -13.71
N CYS A 96 19.80 -6.49 -14.38
CA CYS A 96 18.57 -6.00 -13.77
C CYS A 96 17.68 -7.21 -13.46
N LEU A 97 17.45 -7.51 -12.18
CA LEU A 97 16.39 -8.43 -11.78
C LEU A 97 15.09 -7.64 -11.69
N ALA A 98 14.06 -8.08 -12.43
CA ALA A 98 12.75 -7.47 -12.40
C ALA A 98 11.65 -8.49 -12.11
N ASN A 99 10.72 -8.13 -11.22
CA ASN A 99 9.62 -8.98 -10.80
C ASN A 99 8.32 -8.37 -11.33
N GLY A 100 7.48 -9.16 -11.98
CA GLY A 100 6.20 -8.65 -12.49
C GLY A 100 5.27 -8.21 -11.35
N PRO A 101 4.41 -7.20 -11.55
CA PRO A 101 3.38 -6.89 -10.59
C PRO A 101 2.35 -8.03 -10.59
N GLU A 102 2.23 -8.75 -9.48
CA GLU A 102 1.15 -9.73 -9.31
C GLU A 102 0.33 -9.50 -8.04
N GLY A 103 -0.99 -9.65 -8.21
CA GLY A 103 -1.99 -10.04 -7.21
C GLY A 103 -2.18 -9.12 -6.00
N SER A 104 -1.18 -9.03 -5.13
CA SER A 104 -1.33 -8.39 -3.80
C SER A 104 -0.86 -6.94 -3.75
N ILE A 105 0.07 -6.53 -4.61
CA ILE A 105 0.62 -5.16 -4.57
C ILE A 105 -0.27 -4.17 -5.32
N HIS A 106 -1.05 -4.67 -6.29
CA HIS A 106 -2.23 -3.95 -6.79
C HIS A 106 -3.21 -3.66 -5.65
N GLY A 107 -3.44 -4.62 -4.75
CA GLY A 107 -4.30 -4.42 -3.59
C GLY A 107 -3.89 -3.24 -2.71
N HIS A 108 -2.59 -3.08 -2.40
CA HIS A 108 -2.15 -1.94 -1.57
C HIS A 108 -2.32 -0.60 -2.29
N SER A 109 -1.96 -0.54 -3.58
CA SER A 109 -2.13 0.67 -4.39
C SER A 109 -3.62 1.01 -4.55
N ASP A 110 -4.48 0.02 -4.79
CA ASP A 110 -5.91 0.17 -4.97
C ASP A 110 -6.60 0.60 -3.67
N VAL A 111 -6.17 0.09 -2.51
CA VAL A 111 -6.62 0.53 -1.19
C VAL A 111 -6.19 1.96 -0.90
N LEU A 112 -4.94 2.34 -1.22
CA LEU A 112 -4.45 3.71 -1.03
C LEU A 112 -5.20 4.70 -1.95
N LEU A 113 -5.43 4.32 -3.20
CA LEU A 113 -6.23 5.08 -4.15
C LEU A 113 -7.68 5.25 -3.65
N ALA A 114 -8.30 4.17 -3.17
CA ALA A 114 -9.64 4.23 -2.59
C ALA A 114 -9.70 5.13 -1.34
N ARG A 115 -8.71 5.05 -0.44
CA ARG A 115 -8.58 5.91 0.75
C ARG A 115 -8.38 7.38 0.38
N ALA A 116 -7.66 7.65 -0.70
CA ALA A 116 -7.51 8.99 -1.25
C ALA A 116 -8.82 9.54 -1.87
N GLY A 117 -9.86 8.71 -1.99
CA GLY A 117 -11.12 9.05 -2.64
C GLY A 117 -11.03 8.99 -4.17
N ILE A 118 -10.00 8.32 -4.71
CA ILE A 118 -9.82 8.11 -6.14
C ILE A 118 -10.64 6.89 -6.54
N ASP A 119 -11.60 7.12 -7.42
CA ASP A 119 -12.38 6.06 -8.06
C ASP A 119 -11.51 5.34 -9.09
N LEU A 120 -11.11 4.10 -8.79
CA LEU A 120 -10.29 3.27 -9.68
C LEU A 120 -10.90 3.10 -11.07
N ALA A 121 -12.24 3.07 -11.17
CA ALA A 121 -12.91 2.98 -12.46
C ALA A 121 -12.63 4.22 -13.32
N ARG A 122 -12.38 5.39 -12.71
CA ARG A 122 -12.04 6.61 -13.44
C ARG A 122 -10.60 6.64 -13.90
N VAL A 123 -9.66 6.23 -13.05
CA VAL A 123 -8.25 6.09 -13.45
C VAL A 123 -8.17 5.13 -14.64
N SER A 124 -8.91 4.02 -14.56
CA SER A 124 -9.03 3.03 -15.64
C SER A 124 -9.71 3.57 -16.90
N ALA A 125 -10.55 4.60 -16.77
CA ALA A 125 -11.22 5.27 -17.89
C ALA A 125 -10.34 6.33 -18.59
N ILE A 126 -9.17 6.70 -18.03
CA ILE A 126 -8.25 7.61 -18.71
C ILE A 126 -7.78 6.94 -20.01
N PRO A 127 -7.95 7.57 -21.18
CA PRO A 127 -7.53 6.98 -22.44
C PRO A 127 -6.08 6.51 -22.40
N GLY A 128 -5.87 5.22 -22.66
CA GLY A 128 -4.57 4.59 -22.64
C GLY A 128 -4.10 4.06 -21.28
N TRP A 129 -4.82 4.28 -20.18
CA TRP A 129 -4.41 3.74 -18.87
C TRP A 129 -4.23 2.22 -18.89
N GLU A 130 -5.27 1.46 -19.28
CA GLU A 130 -5.16 -0.01 -19.37
C GLU A 130 -4.04 -0.46 -20.32
N GLN A 131 -3.80 0.30 -21.39
CA GLN A 131 -2.76 -0.02 -22.36
C GLN A 131 -1.35 0.23 -21.81
N TYR A 132 -1.17 1.29 -21.01
CA TYR A 132 0.14 1.80 -20.63
C TYR A 132 0.49 1.59 -19.16
N ARG A 133 -0.45 1.28 -18.28
CA ARG A 133 -0.25 1.11 -16.82
C ARG A 133 0.94 0.22 -16.53
N GLU A 134 0.97 -0.97 -17.12
CA GLU A 134 2.01 -1.94 -16.86
C GLU A 134 3.37 -1.46 -17.39
N ARG A 135 3.37 -0.75 -18.52
CA ARG A 135 4.57 -0.14 -19.08
C ARG A 135 5.10 1.03 -18.23
N ILE A 136 4.22 1.84 -17.65
CA ILE A 136 4.57 2.91 -16.70
C ILE A 136 5.26 2.29 -15.49
N ILE A 137 4.66 1.25 -14.90
CA ILE A 137 5.26 0.49 -13.79
C ILE A 137 6.61 -0.07 -14.24
N GLY A 138 6.69 -0.69 -15.42
CA GLY A 138 7.94 -1.21 -15.94
C GLY A 138 9.05 -0.16 -16.08
N ILE A 139 8.72 1.05 -16.54
CA ILE A 139 9.69 2.15 -16.66
C ILE A 139 10.18 2.59 -15.27
N HIS A 140 9.27 2.73 -14.31
CA HIS A 140 9.61 3.03 -12.92
C HIS A 140 10.60 2.01 -12.37
N GLU A 141 10.24 0.73 -12.41
CA GLU A 141 11.05 -0.35 -11.85
C GLU A 141 12.37 -0.55 -12.61
N GLY A 142 12.37 -0.39 -13.93
CA GLY A 142 13.59 -0.45 -14.74
C GLY A 142 14.58 0.67 -14.39
N THR A 143 14.08 1.85 -13.98
CA THR A 143 14.95 2.97 -13.56
C THR A 143 15.75 2.59 -12.31
N HIS A 144 15.18 1.81 -11.40
CA HIS A 144 15.87 1.34 -10.20
C HIS A 144 17.07 0.44 -10.48
N CYS A 145 17.11 -0.20 -11.65
CA CYS A 145 18.23 -1.06 -12.04
C CYS A 145 19.51 -0.29 -12.41
N ASP A 146 19.39 0.95 -12.88
CA ASP A 146 20.56 1.75 -13.24
C ASP A 146 21.10 2.58 -12.06
N GLN A 147 20.40 2.54 -10.92
CA GLN A 147 20.79 3.21 -9.68
C GLN A 147 21.68 2.28 -8.82
N ASP A 148 22.85 2.76 -8.40
CA ASP A 148 23.72 2.04 -7.45
C ASP A 148 23.10 2.06 -6.04
N MET A 149 22.82 0.91 -5.44
CA MET A 149 22.18 0.80 -4.11
C MET A 149 23.17 0.66 -2.94
N ASP A 150 24.35 1.27 -3.02
CA ASP A 150 25.28 1.18 -1.88
C ASP A 150 24.82 2.10 -0.74
N THR A 151 24.04 1.52 0.17
CA THR A 151 23.60 2.18 1.42
C THR A 151 24.50 1.84 2.61
N LYS A 152 25.65 1.19 2.38
CA LYS A 152 26.54 0.77 3.46
C LYS A 152 27.10 1.99 4.19
N GLY A 153 26.91 2.02 5.52
CA GLY A 153 27.36 3.12 6.37
C GLY A 153 26.46 4.36 6.34
N MET A 154 25.32 4.33 5.65
CA MET A 154 24.30 5.36 5.77
C MET A 154 23.51 5.19 7.08
N THR A 155 23.16 6.31 7.74
CA THR A 155 22.16 6.32 8.80
C THR A 155 20.77 6.04 8.23
N ASP A 156 19.80 5.71 9.08
CA ASP A 156 18.44 5.43 8.62
C ASP A 156 17.80 6.65 7.93
N GLU A 157 18.07 7.86 8.40
CA GLU A 157 17.63 9.10 7.74
C GLU A 157 18.26 9.28 6.36
N GLN A 158 19.55 8.94 6.22
CA GLN A 158 20.23 9.00 4.92
C GLN A 158 19.66 7.96 3.95
N LYS A 159 19.31 6.77 4.44
CA LYS A 159 18.63 5.73 3.65
C LYS A 159 17.26 6.20 3.20
N ASP A 160 16.45 6.80 4.08
CA ASP A 160 15.13 7.34 3.73
C ASP A 160 15.24 8.41 2.62
N ILE A 161 16.17 9.35 2.75
CA ILE A 161 16.41 10.40 1.73
C ILE A 161 16.86 9.78 0.41
N PHE A 162 17.77 8.82 0.47
CA PHE A 162 18.28 8.11 -0.68
C PHE A 162 17.18 7.33 -1.41
N LEU A 163 16.37 6.57 -0.68
CA LEU A 163 15.23 5.82 -1.22
C LEU A 163 14.19 6.76 -1.84
N LEU A 164 13.85 7.87 -1.17
CA LEU A 164 12.93 8.86 -1.72
C LEU A 164 13.41 9.42 -3.05
N GLY A 165 14.70 9.78 -3.13
CA GLY A 165 15.29 10.28 -4.38
C GLY A 165 15.17 9.28 -5.52
N ARG A 166 15.36 7.99 -5.22
CA ARG A 166 15.25 6.91 -6.21
C ARG A 166 13.84 6.70 -6.71
N GLU A 167 12.86 6.69 -5.81
CA GLU A 167 11.43 6.60 -6.18
C GLU A 167 11.00 7.80 -7.02
N ALA A 168 11.46 9.01 -6.67
CA ALA A 168 11.18 10.22 -7.45
C ALA A 168 11.77 10.15 -8.87
N GLU A 169 12.97 9.60 -9.02
CA GLU A 169 13.58 9.36 -10.33
C GLU A 169 12.81 8.34 -11.17
N GLY A 170 12.37 7.24 -10.58
CA GLY A 170 11.52 6.24 -11.24
C GLY A 170 10.19 6.85 -11.73
N ASP A 171 9.50 7.57 -10.85
CA ASP A 171 8.24 8.25 -11.20
C ASP A 171 8.45 9.29 -12.30
N ARG A 172 9.55 10.07 -12.21
CA ARG A 172 9.90 11.07 -13.21
C ARG A 172 10.20 10.45 -14.57
N ALA A 173 10.92 9.33 -14.62
CA ALA A 173 11.20 8.62 -15.86
C ALA A 173 9.89 8.18 -16.54
N ALA A 174 8.96 7.64 -15.77
CA ALA A 174 7.65 7.22 -16.27
C ALA A 174 6.82 8.42 -16.78
N VAL A 175 6.77 9.53 -16.03
CA VAL A 175 6.09 10.78 -16.44
C VAL A 175 6.70 11.39 -17.69
N GLN A 176 8.03 11.41 -17.80
CA GLN A 176 8.72 11.92 -18.99
C GLN A 176 8.41 11.06 -20.22
N TRP A 177 8.42 9.74 -20.08
CA TRP A 177 8.03 8.83 -21.16
C TRP A 177 6.60 9.10 -21.61
N LEU A 178 5.64 9.26 -20.69
CA LEU A 178 4.26 9.60 -21.02
C LEU A 178 4.16 10.91 -21.81
N ARG A 179 4.83 11.97 -21.36
CA ARG A 179 4.86 13.27 -22.05
C ARG A 179 5.48 13.18 -23.44
N GLN A 180 6.59 12.46 -23.59
CA GLN A 180 7.25 12.23 -24.88
C GLN A 180 6.36 11.46 -25.88
N ASN A 181 5.41 10.67 -25.37
CA ASN A 181 4.44 9.94 -26.18
C ASN A 181 3.09 10.66 -26.31
N ASN A 182 3.04 11.97 -25.98
CA ASN A 182 1.83 12.81 -26.01
C ASN A 182 0.69 12.34 -25.08
N LEU A 183 1.02 11.61 -24.02
CA LEU A 183 0.08 11.12 -23.00
C LEU A 183 0.05 12.06 -21.78
N ASN A 184 -0.12 13.36 -22.03
CA ASN A 184 0.00 14.40 -21.00
C ASN A 184 -1.04 14.28 -19.88
N GLU A 185 -2.27 13.88 -20.20
CA GLU A 185 -3.31 13.61 -19.19
C GLU A 185 -2.94 12.44 -18.29
N LEU A 186 -2.37 11.38 -18.86
CA LEU A 186 -1.92 10.22 -18.10
C LEU A 186 -0.75 10.58 -17.18
N ALA A 187 0.18 11.38 -17.70
CA ALA A 187 1.28 11.93 -16.92
C ALA A 187 0.79 12.76 -15.73
N GLN A 188 -0.18 13.66 -15.97
CA GLN A 188 -0.76 14.48 -14.90
C GLN A 188 -1.53 13.63 -13.89
N ALA A 189 -2.28 12.62 -14.34
CA ALA A 189 -3.00 11.72 -13.45
C ALA A 189 -2.05 10.95 -12.52
N LEU A 190 -0.89 10.49 -13.03
CA LEU A 190 0.12 9.83 -12.19
C LEU A 190 0.67 10.77 -11.11
N ILE A 191 0.98 12.02 -11.45
CA ILE A 191 1.42 13.05 -10.48
C ILE A 191 0.33 13.30 -9.43
N ASP A 192 -0.92 13.44 -9.87
CA ASP A 192 -2.06 13.71 -9.00
C ASP A 192 -2.32 12.55 -8.03
N ILE A 193 -2.22 11.31 -8.52
CA ILE A 193 -2.30 10.09 -7.70
C ILE A 193 -1.25 10.14 -6.60
N ARG A 194 0.03 10.39 -6.96
CA ARG A 194 1.11 10.46 -5.96
C ARG A 194 0.79 11.53 -4.92
N ALA A 195 0.40 12.74 -5.33
CA ALA A 195 0.09 13.85 -4.42
C ALA A 195 -1.06 13.53 -3.45
N LEU A 196 -2.09 12.84 -3.93
CA LEU A 196 -3.22 12.43 -3.11
C LEU A 196 -2.83 11.32 -2.12
N THR A 197 -2.05 10.33 -2.57
CA THR A 197 -1.57 9.23 -1.70
C THR A 197 -0.60 9.71 -0.62
N THR A 198 0.22 10.75 -0.88
CA THR A 198 1.13 11.35 0.12
C THR A 198 0.40 11.72 1.41
N VAL A 199 -0.86 12.17 1.32
CA VAL A 199 -1.64 12.64 2.48
C VAL A 199 -2.28 11.49 3.26
N GLU A 200 -2.52 10.35 2.62
CA GLU A 200 -3.21 9.22 3.24
C GLU A 200 -2.27 8.22 3.91
N ASP A 201 -1.03 8.09 3.41
CA ASP A 201 -0.04 7.18 3.96
C ASP A 201 1.07 7.96 4.68
N ARG A 202 0.92 8.08 6.01
CA ARG A 202 1.84 8.87 6.85
C ARG A 202 3.20 8.20 7.04
N ASP A 203 3.24 6.87 6.90
CA ASP A 203 4.41 6.06 7.21
C ASP A 203 5.20 5.70 5.95
N ASP A 204 4.58 5.77 4.77
CA ASP A 204 5.26 5.50 3.50
C ASP A 204 5.88 6.76 2.89
N VAL A 205 7.15 7.01 3.26
CA VAL A 205 7.97 8.08 2.68
C VAL A 205 8.09 8.00 1.16
N ARG A 206 7.88 6.84 0.52
CA ARG A 206 7.97 6.69 -0.95
C ARG A 206 6.85 7.44 -1.67
N HIS A 207 5.74 7.74 -1.01
CA HIS A 207 4.68 8.57 -1.58
C HIS A 207 4.97 10.08 -1.48
N ALA A 208 6.06 10.50 -0.82
CA ALA A 208 6.50 11.89 -0.78
C ALA A 208 7.05 12.38 -2.14
N THR A 209 7.19 11.52 -3.15
CA THR A 209 7.78 11.87 -4.45
C THR A 209 6.96 12.86 -5.26
N SER A 210 5.69 13.09 -4.91
CA SER A 210 4.72 13.80 -5.74
C SER A 210 5.17 15.18 -6.22
N ILE A 211 5.77 16.00 -5.35
CA ILE A 211 6.31 17.30 -5.77
C ILE A 211 7.64 17.15 -6.50
N LEU A 212 8.44 16.14 -6.14
CA LEU A 212 9.77 15.91 -6.70
C LEU A 212 9.71 15.52 -8.18
N ILE A 213 8.63 14.90 -8.66
CA ILE A 213 8.50 14.47 -10.06
C ILE A 213 8.78 15.62 -11.05
N ASP A 214 8.18 16.78 -10.81
CA ASP A 214 8.31 17.97 -11.65
C ASP A 214 9.22 19.05 -11.04
N HIS A 215 9.71 18.84 -9.82
CA HIS A 215 10.58 19.81 -9.17
C HIS A 215 11.93 19.93 -9.91
N PRO A 216 12.44 21.16 -10.15
CA PRO A 216 13.71 21.37 -10.83
C PRO A 216 14.91 20.87 -10.02
N ASP A 217 14.81 20.91 -8.68
CA ASP A 217 15.81 20.28 -7.81
C ASP A 217 15.48 18.81 -7.66
N VAL A 218 16.34 17.97 -8.24
CA VAL A 218 16.22 16.50 -8.21
C VAL A 218 16.63 15.92 -6.84
N HIS A 219 17.29 16.72 -6.00
CA HIS A 219 17.84 16.25 -4.74
C HIS A 219 16.77 16.25 -3.64
N SER A 220 16.38 15.05 -3.23
CA SER A 220 15.60 14.84 -2.01
C SER A 220 16.39 15.31 -0.78
N SER A 221 15.68 15.77 0.24
CA SER A 221 16.27 16.18 1.51
C SER A 221 15.34 15.83 2.65
N GLN A 222 15.85 15.85 3.89
CA GLN A 222 15.02 15.58 5.07
C GLN A 222 13.79 16.52 5.12
N ALA A 223 13.95 17.77 4.70
CA ALA A 223 12.83 18.72 4.64
C ALA A 223 11.73 18.28 3.66
N HIS A 224 12.02 17.56 2.58
CA HIS A 224 10.97 17.00 1.73
C HIS A 224 10.18 15.91 2.46
N ILE A 225 10.88 15.00 3.15
CA ILE A 225 10.25 13.93 3.95
C ILE A 225 9.40 14.53 5.06
N ASP A 226 9.94 15.48 5.81
CA ASP A 226 9.25 16.13 6.92
C ASP A 226 8.00 16.87 6.44
N ALA A 227 8.06 17.53 5.28
CA ALA A 227 6.90 18.21 4.70
C ALA A 227 5.80 17.21 4.29
N ALA A 228 6.17 16.08 3.67
CA ALA A 228 5.24 15.03 3.29
C ALA A 228 4.61 14.31 4.50
N ARG A 229 5.35 14.12 5.59
CA ARG A 229 4.81 13.56 6.84
C ARG A 229 3.84 14.52 7.55
N ASP A 230 4.05 15.82 7.39
CA ASP A 230 3.32 16.85 8.12
C ASP A 230 2.15 17.46 7.34
N ILE A 231 2.11 17.39 6.00
CA ILE A 231 1.11 18.06 5.15
C ILE A 231 -0.32 17.93 5.70
N LYS A 232 -0.78 16.70 6.00
CA LYS A 232 -2.13 16.45 6.51
C LYS A 232 -2.39 17.25 7.79
N PHE A 233 -1.46 17.16 8.73
CA PHE A 233 -1.57 17.82 10.03
C PHE A 233 -1.54 19.35 9.89
N GLN A 234 -0.68 19.89 9.03
CA GLN A 234 -0.59 21.33 8.78
C GLN A 234 -1.86 21.88 8.13
N MET A 235 -2.46 21.15 7.18
CA MET A 235 -3.76 21.53 6.62
C MET A 235 -4.85 21.54 7.69
N VAL A 236 -4.93 20.50 8.52
CA VAL A 236 -5.94 20.38 9.58
C VAL A 236 -5.79 21.50 10.61
N ILE A 237 -4.58 21.79 11.10
CA ILE A 237 -4.34 22.91 12.03
C ILE A 237 -4.81 24.23 11.43
N ALA A 238 -4.41 24.51 10.19
CA ALA A 238 -4.73 25.79 9.56
C ALA A 238 -6.24 25.96 9.34
N VAL A 239 -6.93 24.89 8.92
CA VAL A 239 -8.40 24.90 8.78
C VAL A 239 -9.08 25.04 10.13
N ALA A 240 -8.61 24.34 11.17
CA ALA A 240 -9.15 24.46 12.52
C ALA A 240 -9.06 25.90 13.05
N ALA A 241 -7.89 26.53 12.87
CA ALA A 241 -7.66 27.92 13.27
C ALA A 241 -8.54 28.91 12.48
N ASP A 242 -8.57 28.82 11.15
CA ASP A 242 -9.38 29.70 10.27
C ASP A 242 -10.87 29.63 10.61
N ARG A 243 -11.34 28.45 11.03
CA ARG A 243 -12.76 28.17 11.26
C ARG A 243 -13.17 28.11 12.71
N LYS A 244 -12.24 28.34 13.63
CA LYS A 244 -12.46 28.25 15.09
C LYS A 244 -13.07 26.89 15.47
N LEU A 245 -12.59 25.84 14.81
CA LEU A 245 -12.98 24.45 15.08
C LEU A 245 -12.01 23.82 16.07
N THR A 246 -12.45 22.76 16.74
CA THR A 246 -11.51 21.85 17.39
C THR A 246 -10.74 21.06 16.33
N MET A 247 -9.60 20.46 16.72
CA MET A 247 -8.85 19.56 15.83
C MET A 247 -9.72 18.38 15.36
N GLU A 248 -10.52 17.81 16.25
CA GLU A 248 -11.45 16.72 15.94
C GLU A 248 -12.47 17.13 14.88
N GLN A 249 -13.05 18.33 14.99
CA GLN A 249 -13.99 18.85 13.99
C GLN A 249 -13.34 19.11 12.63
N ALA A 250 -12.08 19.55 12.61
CA ALA A 250 -11.35 19.74 11.36
C ALA A 250 -10.95 18.40 10.71
N ILE A 251 -10.59 17.38 11.51
CA ILE A 251 -10.36 16.01 11.04
C ILE A 251 -11.66 15.40 10.49
N ASP A 252 -12.77 15.53 11.22
CA ASP A 252 -14.11 15.12 10.75
C ASP A 252 -14.44 15.76 9.41
N MET A 253 -14.18 17.07 9.26
CA MET A 253 -14.36 17.76 7.98
C MET A 253 -13.45 17.20 6.88
N PHE A 254 -12.18 16.90 7.16
CA PHE A 254 -11.26 16.29 6.19
C PHE A 254 -11.73 14.91 5.72
N ILE A 255 -12.30 14.09 6.61
CA ILE A 255 -12.74 12.73 6.30
C ILE A 255 -14.10 12.73 5.61
N HIS A 256 -15.08 13.43 6.18
CA HIS A 256 -16.49 13.31 5.78
C HIS A 256 -17.00 14.45 4.90
N ARG A 257 -16.31 15.60 4.88
CA ARG A 257 -16.71 16.80 4.13
C ARG A 257 -15.52 17.37 3.37
N ARG A 258 -14.81 16.49 2.67
CA ARG A 258 -13.51 16.78 2.04
C ARG A 258 -13.57 17.94 1.04
N ASP A 259 -14.65 18.08 0.27
CA ASP A 259 -14.88 19.23 -0.61
C ASP A 259 -14.89 20.58 0.15
N GLU A 260 -15.58 20.62 1.30
CA GLU A 260 -15.62 21.80 2.18
C GLU A 260 -14.21 22.09 2.72
N PHE A 261 -13.52 21.05 3.20
CA PHE A 261 -12.16 21.13 3.75
C PHE A 261 -11.17 21.70 2.71
N VAL A 262 -11.12 21.14 1.51
CA VAL A 262 -10.21 21.60 0.44
C VAL A 262 -10.52 23.03 0.03
N GLY A 263 -11.80 23.42 -0.02
CA GLY A 263 -12.17 24.82 -0.24
C GLY A 263 -11.65 25.78 0.85
N HIS A 264 -11.46 25.32 2.09
CA HIS A 264 -10.77 26.09 3.13
C HIS A 264 -9.26 26.17 2.88
N VAL A 265 -8.63 25.05 2.52
CA VAL A 265 -7.22 24.99 2.16
C VAL A 265 -6.90 25.97 1.02
N ASP A 266 -7.72 26.04 -0.03
CA ASP A 266 -7.52 26.98 -1.14
C ASP A 266 -7.54 28.45 -0.70
N ARG A 267 -8.50 28.81 0.16
CA ARG A 267 -8.57 30.18 0.71
C ARG A 267 -7.36 30.50 1.58
N LEU A 268 -6.80 29.52 2.27
CA LEU A 268 -5.61 29.68 3.10
C LEU A 268 -4.35 29.82 2.25
N LEU A 269 -4.22 28.99 1.20
CA LEU A 269 -3.17 29.10 0.18
C LEU A 269 -3.19 30.48 -0.51
N ALA A 270 -4.36 30.98 -0.89
CA ALA A 270 -4.51 32.29 -1.53
C ALA A 270 -4.10 33.46 -0.63
N ARG A 271 -4.22 33.30 0.69
CA ARG A 271 -3.79 34.29 1.70
C ARG A 271 -2.33 34.11 2.14
N GLY A 272 -1.64 33.07 1.66
CA GLY A 272 -0.27 32.74 2.04
C GLY A 272 -0.14 32.23 3.48
N ALA A 273 -1.16 31.56 4.01
CA ALA A 273 -1.19 31.07 5.39
C ALA A 273 -0.19 29.94 5.66
N PHE A 274 0.26 29.25 4.62
CA PHE A 274 1.25 28.17 4.70
C PHE A 274 2.66 28.64 4.34
N ASN A 275 2.85 29.93 4.08
CA ASN A 275 4.15 30.45 3.69
C ASN A 275 5.08 30.50 4.92
N PRO A 276 6.20 29.74 4.93
CA PRO A 276 7.07 29.63 6.10
C PRO A 276 7.77 30.96 6.43
N SER A 277 7.90 31.89 5.47
CA SER A 277 8.41 33.23 5.75
C SER A 277 7.40 34.17 6.42
N ARG A 278 6.12 33.78 6.47
CA ARG A 278 5.02 34.61 7.00
C ARG A 278 4.35 34.02 8.24
N ASN A 279 4.52 32.73 8.49
CA ASN A 279 3.84 32.04 9.58
C ASN A 279 4.86 31.33 10.47
N THR A 280 5.22 31.97 11.60
CA THR A 280 6.14 31.41 12.59
C THR A 280 5.48 30.38 13.53
N GLU A 281 4.16 30.21 13.47
CA GLU A 281 3.40 29.31 14.33
C GLU A 281 3.13 27.93 13.67
N VAL A 282 3.33 27.83 12.36
CA VAL A 282 3.11 26.64 11.52
C VAL A 282 4.47 26.22 10.95
N ASN A 283 4.75 24.92 10.83
CA ASN A 283 6.08 24.35 10.52
C ASN A 283 6.86 25.20 9.48
N ASN A 284 8.08 25.66 9.84
CA ASN A 284 8.97 26.49 9.01
C ASN A 284 9.57 25.75 7.78
N ASN A 285 9.08 24.55 7.48
CA ASN A 285 9.55 23.75 6.37
C ASN A 285 9.26 24.47 5.02
N PRO A 286 10.30 24.73 4.19
CA PRO A 286 10.15 25.48 2.94
C PRO A 286 9.23 24.82 1.91
N TYR A 287 9.01 23.49 2.00
CA TYR A 287 8.27 22.73 1.00
C TYR A 287 6.79 22.52 1.37
N ILE A 288 6.36 22.88 2.58
CA ILE A 288 5.00 22.54 3.06
C ILE A 288 3.90 23.15 2.20
N GLU A 289 4.05 24.42 1.81
CA GLU A 289 3.07 25.10 0.96
C GLU A 289 2.97 24.43 -0.41
N GLU A 290 4.09 23.96 -0.95
CA GLU A 290 4.13 23.30 -2.25
C GLU A 290 3.40 21.96 -2.24
N TYR A 291 3.65 21.10 -1.24
CA TYR A 291 2.90 19.86 -1.06
C TYR A 291 1.40 20.14 -0.91
N ILE A 292 1.01 21.16 -0.14
CA ILE A 292 -0.40 21.52 0.06
C ILE A 292 -1.04 21.98 -1.26
N ARG A 293 -0.32 22.76 -2.09
CA ARG A 293 -0.78 23.14 -3.44
C ARG A 293 -0.91 21.93 -4.36
N ALA A 294 0.05 21.01 -4.33
CA ALA A 294 0.02 19.79 -5.12
C ALA A 294 -1.21 18.94 -4.76
N TYR A 295 -1.44 18.70 -3.46
CA TYR A 295 -2.62 17.98 -2.97
C TYR A 295 -3.94 18.66 -3.38
N ALA A 296 -4.11 19.96 -3.09
CA ALA A 296 -5.35 20.67 -3.42
C ALA A 296 -5.61 20.68 -4.93
N GLY A 297 -4.56 20.91 -5.74
CA GLY A 297 -4.67 20.85 -7.20
C GLY A 297 -5.04 19.46 -7.73
N ALA A 298 -4.44 18.41 -7.18
CA ALA A 298 -4.75 17.03 -7.52
C ALA A 298 -6.19 16.66 -7.13
N TYR A 299 -6.64 17.10 -5.94
CA TYR A 299 -8.02 16.93 -5.49
C TYR A 299 -9.02 17.56 -6.46
N HIS A 300 -8.76 18.80 -6.89
CA HIS A 300 -9.62 19.47 -7.86
C HIS A 300 -9.69 18.71 -9.17
N ARG A 301 -8.55 18.33 -9.76
CA ARG A 301 -8.52 17.65 -11.06
C ARG A 301 -9.14 16.25 -11.02
N GLN A 302 -8.82 15.44 -10.02
CA GLN A 302 -9.20 14.03 -9.98
C GLN A 302 -10.58 13.79 -9.34
N ILE A 303 -10.97 14.62 -8.37
CA ILE A 303 -12.16 14.37 -7.53
C ILE A 303 -13.29 15.36 -7.85
N MET A 304 -13.02 16.67 -7.85
CA MET A 304 -14.04 17.72 -8.03
C MET A 304 -14.43 17.98 -9.49
N ASP A 305 -13.46 18.29 -10.36
CA ASP A 305 -13.71 18.88 -11.67
C ASP A 305 -14.18 17.86 -12.71
N ARG A 306 -14.00 16.55 -12.46
CA ARG A 306 -14.58 15.40 -13.21
C ARG A 306 -14.46 15.43 -14.75
N ARG A 307 -13.73 16.39 -15.31
CA ARG A 307 -13.60 16.63 -16.76
C ARG A 307 -12.14 16.45 -17.15
N LEU A 308 -11.64 15.21 -17.03
CA LEU A 308 -10.53 14.80 -17.87
C LEU A 308 -11.06 14.84 -19.30
N THR A 309 -10.73 15.93 -20.00
CA THR A 309 -11.20 16.17 -21.36
C THR A 309 -10.22 15.43 -22.25
N PRO A 310 -10.62 14.38 -22.99
CA PRO A 310 -9.67 13.54 -23.71
C PRO A 310 -8.77 14.36 -24.63
N THR A 311 -7.45 14.11 -24.58
CA THR A 311 -6.48 14.82 -25.43
C THR A 311 -6.83 14.61 -26.90
N PRO A 312 -7.14 15.68 -27.67
CA PRO A 312 -7.39 15.55 -29.10
C PRO A 312 -6.11 15.09 -29.81
N GLY A 313 -6.14 13.90 -30.42
CA GLY A 313 -5.01 13.37 -31.20
C GLY A 313 -4.25 12.19 -30.57
N ALA A 314 -4.69 11.67 -29.42
CA ALA A 314 -4.24 10.34 -28.99
C ALA A 314 -4.58 9.32 -30.10
N PRO A 315 -3.62 8.51 -30.58
CA PRO A 315 -3.85 7.60 -31.70
C PRO A 315 -5.01 6.66 -31.38
N ALA A 316 -6.05 6.69 -32.22
CA ALA A 316 -7.15 5.74 -32.15
C ALA A 316 -6.59 4.35 -32.49
N LEU A 317 -6.26 3.56 -31.47
CA LEU A 317 -5.79 2.19 -31.64
C LEU A 317 -6.98 1.24 -31.70
N HIS A 318 -7.28 0.77 -32.90
CA HIS A 318 -8.16 -0.36 -33.14
C HIS A 318 -7.48 -1.65 -32.64
N HIS A 319 -7.65 -1.99 -31.37
CA HIS A 319 -7.57 -3.37 -30.92
C HIS A 319 -8.91 -3.77 -30.31
N ALA A 320 -9.69 -4.52 -31.10
CA ALA A 320 -10.83 -5.24 -30.59
C ALA A 320 -10.32 -6.34 -29.65
N VAL A 321 -10.42 -6.12 -28.34
CA VAL A 321 -10.31 -7.19 -27.35
C VAL A 321 -11.66 -7.92 -27.34
N PRO A 322 -11.73 -9.21 -27.72
CA PRO A 322 -12.97 -9.98 -27.59
C PRO A 322 -13.25 -10.22 -26.11
N GLY A 323 -14.50 -10.03 -25.70
CA GLY A 323 -14.97 -9.92 -24.32
C GLY A 323 -14.41 -10.95 -23.34
N GLY A 324 -13.79 -10.44 -22.27
CA GLY A 324 -13.66 -11.13 -20.99
C GLY A 324 -14.74 -10.64 -20.04
N SER A 325 -15.54 -11.54 -19.49
CA SER A 325 -16.56 -11.22 -18.50
C SER A 325 -15.91 -10.68 -17.23
N HIS A 326 -16.35 -9.50 -16.78
CA HIS A 326 -16.00 -8.97 -15.46
C HIS A 326 -16.62 -9.84 -14.37
N GLY A 327 -15.78 -10.61 -13.67
CA GLY A 327 -16.13 -11.24 -12.40
C GLY A 327 -16.16 -10.19 -11.30
N SER A 328 -17.26 -10.17 -10.55
CA SER A 328 -17.47 -9.35 -9.35
C SER A 328 -16.38 -9.64 -8.31
N LEU A 329 -15.66 -8.61 -7.87
CA LEU A 329 -14.70 -8.67 -6.76
C LEU A 329 -15.46 -8.46 -5.45
N ASP A 330 -15.59 -9.52 -4.65
CA ASP A 330 -15.92 -9.42 -3.23
C ASP A 330 -14.64 -9.06 -2.46
N THR A 331 -14.65 -7.91 -1.80
CA THR A 331 -13.58 -7.45 -0.91
C THR A 331 -13.71 -8.13 0.45
N ALA A 332 -12.82 -9.08 0.75
CA ALA A 332 -12.58 -9.55 2.11
C ALA A 332 -11.47 -8.69 2.74
N GLU A 333 -11.84 -7.87 3.71
CA GLU A 333 -10.90 -7.14 4.57
C GLU A 333 -10.24 -8.13 5.54
N GLY A 334 -8.94 -8.31 5.41
CA GLY A 334 -8.07 -8.91 6.41
C GLY A 334 -6.99 -7.90 6.78
N ASP A 335 -7.12 -7.30 7.95
CA ASP A 335 -6.11 -6.46 8.58
C ASP A 335 -4.88 -7.32 8.93
N ASP A 336 -3.94 -7.42 7.99
CA ASP A 336 -2.53 -7.67 8.27
C ASP A 336 -1.74 -6.62 7.48
N ALA A 337 -1.69 -5.41 8.05
CA ALA A 337 -0.80 -4.36 7.60
C ALA A 337 0.64 -4.87 7.76
N ALA A 338 1.21 -5.35 6.66
CA ALA A 338 2.60 -5.74 6.54
C ALA A 338 3.49 -4.56 6.96
N ARG A 339 4.02 -4.64 8.18
CA ARG A 339 5.20 -3.87 8.58
C ARG A 339 6.37 -4.38 7.75
N TYR A 340 6.56 -3.79 6.57
CA TYR A 340 7.79 -3.94 5.81
C TYR A 340 8.89 -3.13 6.50
N ALA A 341 9.47 -3.69 7.57
CA ALA A 341 10.80 -3.30 7.97
C ALA A 341 11.76 -3.89 6.93
N PHE A 342 12.42 -3.04 6.14
CA PHE A 342 13.62 -3.41 5.40
C PHE A 342 14.73 -3.67 6.43
N SER A 343 14.71 -4.86 7.03
CA SER A 343 15.91 -5.43 7.63
C SER A 343 16.58 -6.22 6.51
N GLU A 344 17.64 -5.66 5.94
CA GLU A 344 18.55 -6.47 5.13
C GLU A 344 19.01 -7.65 6.01
N PRO A 345 19.00 -8.90 5.51
CA PRO A 345 19.66 -9.97 6.24
C PRO A 345 21.13 -9.58 6.35
N ASP A 346 21.64 -9.50 7.58
CA ASP A 346 23.05 -9.25 7.86
C ASP A 346 23.92 -10.15 6.96
N GLU A 347 24.64 -9.54 6.02
CA GLU A 347 25.59 -10.23 5.14
C GLU A 347 26.89 -10.54 5.88
N GLU A 348 26.85 -11.17 7.05
CA GLU A 348 28.02 -11.85 7.65
C GLU A 348 27.56 -13.00 8.54
N ASP A 349 27.28 -14.17 7.96
CA ASP A 349 27.44 -15.44 8.68
C ASP A 349 28.23 -16.43 7.81
N ASP A 350 29.48 -16.62 8.25
CA ASP A 350 30.45 -17.60 7.75
C ASP A 350 29.97 -19.00 8.19
N LEU A 351 29.13 -19.62 7.35
CA LEU A 351 28.61 -20.96 7.61
C LEU A 351 29.68 -22.02 7.30
N THR A 352 30.45 -22.39 8.33
CA THR A 352 31.21 -23.65 8.36
C THR A 352 30.27 -24.86 8.32
N GLU A 353 30.67 -25.90 7.58
CA GLU A 353 29.94 -27.15 7.34
C GLU A 353 29.34 -27.81 8.59
N PRO A 354 28.15 -28.45 8.51
CA PRO A 354 27.56 -29.13 9.64
C PRO A 354 28.19 -30.52 9.85
N ALA A 355 28.59 -30.79 11.10
CA ALA A 355 28.86 -32.13 11.58
C ALA A 355 27.55 -32.84 11.95
N ASP A 356 27.45 -34.06 11.45
CA ASP A 356 26.48 -35.12 11.73
C ASP A 356 26.19 -35.34 13.22
N THR A 357 24.91 -35.30 13.63
CA THR A 357 24.39 -36.13 14.75
C THR A 357 22.88 -36.38 14.63
N THR A 358 22.56 -37.62 14.94
CA THR A 358 21.32 -38.40 14.93
C THR A 358 20.16 -37.93 15.83
N GLU A 359 18.95 -38.30 15.38
CA GLU A 359 17.68 -38.63 16.05
C GLU A 359 17.53 -38.43 17.58
N ASP A 360 16.45 -37.75 17.99
CA ASP A 360 15.41 -38.36 18.85
C ASP A 360 14.13 -37.48 18.91
N ALA A 361 12.97 -38.14 18.85
CA ALA A 361 11.65 -37.54 18.88
C ALA A 361 11.08 -37.48 20.31
N ILE A 362 10.40 -36.38 20.66
CA ILE A 362 9.43 -36.35 21.77
C ILE A 362 8.19 -35.56 21.33
N ALA A 363 7.04 -36.25 21.37
CA ALA A 363 5.72 -35.67 21.22
C ALA A 363 5.24 -35.06 22.56
N VAL A 364 4.58 -33.90 22.50
CA VAL A 364 3.78 -33.36 23.61
C VAL A 364 2.40 -33.01 23.07
N ALA A 365 1.39 -33.71 23.57
CA ALA A 365 -0.02 -33.36 23.42
C ALA A 365 -0.37 -32.26 24.42
N VAL A 366 -1.23 -31.31 24.02
CA VAL A 366 -1.91 -30.40 24.96
C VAL A 366 -3.41 -30.50 24.71
N ASP A 367 -4.09 -30.76 25.83
CA ASP A 367 -5.50 -31.03 26.04
C ASP A 367 -6.32 -29.72 26.08
N ASP A 368 -7.52 -29.78 25.50
CA ASP A 368 -8.55 -28.75 25.45
C ASP A 368 -9.38 -28.80 26.74
N GLN A 369 -9.50 -27.67 27.47
CA GLN A 369 -10.73 -27.32 28.19
C GLN A 369 -10.66 -25.96 28.92
N ILE A 370 -11.48 -25.00 28.48
CA ILE A 370 -12.07 -23.96 29.36
C ILE A 370 -13.59 -23.92 29.11
N PRO A 371 -14.43 -24.17 30.12
CA PRO A 371 -15.88 -24.06 30.01
C PRO A 371 -16.37 -22.64 30.39
N GLY A 372 -17.18 -22.02 29.52
CA GLY A 372 -18.07 -20.91 29.93
C GLY A 372 -18.13 -19.65 29.06
N GLY A 373 -17.32 -19.50 28.02
CA GLY A 373 -17.48 -18.40 27.05
C GLY A 373 -18.34 -18.83 25.88
N ARG A 374 -19.30 -18.01 25.43
CA ARG A 374 -19.85 -18.21 24.07
C ARG A 374 -18.67 -18.12 23.11
N GLY A 375 -18.41 -19.24 22.42
CA GLY A 375 -17.25 -19.43 21.58
C GLY A 375 -17.18 -18.45 20.42
N ALA A 376 -16.00 -18.36 19.81
CA ALA A 376 -15.81 -17.69 18.54
C ALA A 376 -16.90 -18.13 17.53
N PRO A 377 -17.37 -17.22 16.66
CA PRO A 377 -18.44 -17.53 15.71
C PRO A 377 -18.07 -18.75 14.88
N VAL A 378 -19.03 -19.66 14.70
CA VAL A 378 -18.82 -20.91 13.97
C VAL A 378 -19.06 -20.65 12.48
N ILE A 379 -18.01 -20.86 11.68
CA ILE A 379 -18.05 -20.70 10.23
C ILE A 379 -18.37 -22.04 9.59
N HIS A 380 -19.44 -22.09 8.79
CA HIS A 380 -19.79 -23.26 7.98
C HIS A 380 -19.55 -22.97 6.50
N LEU A 381 -18.81 -23.86 5.84
CA LEU A 381 -18.58 -23.86 4.40
C LEU A 381 -19.28 -25.08 3.80
N SER A 382 -20.22 -24.89 2.88
CA SER A 382 -20.88 -25.99 2.16
C SER A 382 -20.12 -26.35 0.88
N ASP A 383 -20.01 -27.64 0.61
CA ASP A 383 -19.14 -28.27 -0.39
C ASP A 383 -19.77 -28.51 -1.78
N GLU A 384 -20.98 -27.99 -2.06
CA GLU A 384 -21.62 -28.18 -3.37
C GLU A 384 -21.91 -26.85 -4.11
N SER A 385 -21.11 -26.58 -5.15
CA SER A 385 -21.37 -25.77 -6.38
C SER A 385 -22.00 -24.36 -6.29
N GLY A 386 -22.12 -23.79 -5.10
CA GLY A 386 -22.46 -22.38 -4.88
C GLY A 386 -22.25 -22.03 -3.42
N ALA A 387 -21.01 -21.70 -3.05
CA ALA A 387 -20.62 -21.49 -1.67
C ALA A 387 -21.40 -20.33 -1.03
N LEU A 388 -22.28 -20.64 -0.08
CA LEU A 388 -22.92 -19.66 0.78
C LEU A 388 -22.20 -19.69 2.14
N LEU A 389 -21.36 -18.68 2.41
CA LEU A 389 -20.72 -18.52 3.71
C LEU A 389 -21.78 -18.14 4.74
N THR A 390 -21.90 -18.90 5.83
CA THR A 390 -22.78 -18.54 6.95
C THR A 390 -22.01 -18.40 8.26
N ILE A 391 -22.34 -17.35 9.02
CA ILE A 391 -21.76 -17.02 10.33
C ILE A 391 -22.92 -17.01 11.34
N ASP A 392 -22.85 -17.89 12.34
CA ASP A 392 -23.94 -18.13 13.31
C ASP A 392 -25.31 -18.41 12.67
N GLY A 393 -25.31 -19.10 11.52
CA GLY A 393 -26.52 -19.47 10.78
C GLY A 393 -27.12 -18.37 9.90
N LEU A 394 -26.49 -17.20 9.79
CA LEU A 394 -26.85 -16.13 8.85
C LEU A 394 -25.93 -16.14 7.63
N SER A 395 -26.40 -15.71 6.46
CA SER A 395 -25.50 -15.45 5.33
C SER A 395 -24.47 -14.39 5.73
N ALA A 396 -23.21 -14.51 5.28
CA ALA A 396 -22.17 -13.55 5.64
C ALA A 396 -22.53 -12.09 5.29
N PRO A 397 -23.13 -11.78 4.13
CA PRO A 397 -23.60 -10.43 3.85
C PRO A 397 -24.65 -9.92 4.86
N ASP A 398 -25.56 -10.78 5.31
CA ASP A 398 -26.60 -10.39 6.27
C ASP A 398 -26.04 -10.28 7.70
N TYR A 399 -25.05 -11.11 8.05
CA TYR A 399 -24.30 -10.98 9.30
C TYR A 399 -23.58 -9.62 9.37
N TRP A 400 -22.87 -9.24 8.31
CA TRP A 400 -22.15 -7.97 8.25
C TRP A 400 -23.07 -6.76 8.15
N ARG A 401 -24.20 -6.84 7.44
CA ARG A 401 -25.24 -5.80 7.48
C ARG A 401 -25.79 -5.56 8.88
N GLN A 402 -25.96 -6.62 9.68
CA GLN A 402 -26.42 -6.49 11.05
C GLN A 402 -25.38 -5.84 12.00
N ILE A 403 -24.09 -5.95 11.67
CA ILE A 403 -23.00 -5.29 12.43
C ILE A 403 -22.85 -3.83 12.01
N ALA A 404 -23.04 -3.54 10.71
CA ALA A 404 -23.00 -2.18 10.17
C ALA A 404 -24.21 -1.32 10.58
N ASP A 405 -25.31 -1.94 11.01
CA ASP A 405 -26.47 -1.23 11.56
C ASP A 405 -26.21 -0.82 13.01
N ARG A 406 -26.01 0.49 13.19
CA ARG A 406 -25.70 1.13 14.47
C ARG A 406 -26.72 0.84 15.56
N ASP A 407 -28.01 0.79 15.24
CA ASP A 407 -29.07 0.63 16.25
C ASP A 407 -29.16 -0.83 16.73
N LEU A 408 -28.89 -1.78 15.84
CA LEU A 408 -28.80 -3.21 16.16
C LEU A 408 -27.51 -3.55 16.94
N ALA A 409 -26.39 -2.91 16.63
CA ALA A 409 -25.15 -3.02 17.39
C ALA A 409 -25.32 -2.46 18.82
N LEU A 410 -26.03 -1.35 18.98
CA LEU A 410 -26.34 -0.75 20.29
C LEU A 410 -27.28 -1.63 21.12
N GLN A 411 -28.32 -2.24 20.53
CA GLN A 411 -29.18 -3.20 21.23
C GLN A 411 -28.40 -4.41 21.77
N ARG A 412 -27.34 -4.86 21.08
CA ARG A 412 -26.49 -5.98 21.54
C ARG A 412 -25.55 -5.59 22.68
N LEU A 413 -25.09 -4.34 22.73
CA LEU A 413 -24.32 -3.79 23.86
C LEU A 413 -25.19 -3.69 25.13
N GLU A 414 -26.47 -3.34 24.99
CA GLU A 414 -27.42 -3.35 26.11
C GLU A 414 -27.73 -4.76 26.62
N VAL A 415 -27.78 -5.75 25.72
CA VAL A 415 -28.00 -7.17 26.10
C VAL A 415 -26.76 -7.82 26.71
N THR A 416 -25.55 -7.36 26.37
CA THR A 416 -24.29 -7.87 26.95
C THR A 416 -23.84 -7.12 28.22
N GLY A 417 -24.41 -5.95 28.53
CA GLY A 417 -24.09 -5.13 29.70
C GLY A 417 -24.85 -5.45 31.00
N GLY A 418 -25.63 -6.53 31.05
CA GLY A 418 -26.52 -6.86 32.17
C GLY A 418 -25.90 -7.71 33.30
N VAL A 419 -24.71 -7.37 33.82
CA VAL A 419 -24.24 -7.89 35.13
C VAL A 419 -23.54 -6.77 35.91
N THR A 420 -24.32 -5.92 36.55
CA THR A 420 -23.93 -5.31 37.82
C THR A 420 -24.76 -5.95 38.92
N GLY A 421 -24.27 -7.08 39.44
CA GLY A 421 -24.71 -7.61 40.73
C GLY A 421 -24.15 -6.74 41.84
N ALA A 422 -24.90 -5.71 42.23
CA ALA A 422 -24.79 -5.16 43.58
C ALA A 422 -25.32 -6.21 44.56
N GLN A 423 -24.48 -6.62 45.51
CA GLN A 423 -24.95 -7.25 46.73
C GLN A 423 -25.89 -6.28 47.44
N MET A 424 -27.19 -6.58 47.44
CA MET A 424 -28.04 -6.24 48.57
C MET A 424 -28.72 -7.51 49.04
N VAL A 425 -28.33 -7.89 50.25
CA VAL A 425 -28.98 -8.90 51.06
C VAL A 425 -30.39 -8.41 51.38
N GLU A 426 -31.34 -9.23 50.99
CA GLU A 426 -32.75 -9.18 51.36
C GLU A 426 -32.90 -9.48 52.86
N ASN A 427 -33.61 -8.64 53.62
CA ASN A 427 -34.48 -9.14 54.68
C ASN A 427 -35.52 -8.10 55.17
N GLN A 428 -36.78 -8.54 55.05
CA GLN A 428 -37.95 -8.27 55.90
C GLN A 428 -38.76 -6.97 55.73
N ALA A 429 -39.89 -7.13 55.04
CA ALA A 429 -41.28 -6.86 55.46
C ALA A 429 -41.56 -5.72 56.46
N VAL A 430 -42.44 -4.78 56.09
CA VAL A 430 -43.81 -4.58 56.63
C VAL A 430 -44.55 -3.49 55.82
N SER A 431 -45.86 -3.72 55.65
CA SER A 431 -46.95 -2.98 55.00
C SER A 431 -47.04 -1.43 55.10
N PRO A 432 -47.89 -0.80 54.25
CA PRO A 432 -48.01 0.65 54.09
C PRO A 432 -49.13 1.28 54.94
N VAL A 433 -48.92 2.50 55.45
CA VAL A 433 -50.00 3.40 55.90
C VAL A 433 -49.67 4.87 55.63
N LEU A 434 -50.56 5.48 54.85
CA LEU A 434 -51.05 6.87 54.77
C LEU A 434 -50.44 7.97 55.65
N ALA A 435 -50.32 9.16 55.02
CA ALA A 435 -50.85 10.47 55.44
C ALA A 435 -49.83 11.62 55.48
N GLY A 436 -50.07 12.62 54.61
CA GLY A 436 -50.24 14.03 55.00
C GLY A 436 -49.01 14.86 55.37
N GLY A 437 -48.97 16.11 54.89
CA GLY A 437 -48.32 17.19 55.63
C GLY A 437 -47.57 18.23 54.82
N ASN A 438 -48.24 19.37 54.60
CA ASN A 438 -47.69 20.66 54.21
C ASN A 438 -46.44 21.11 54.99
N SER A 439 -45.59 21.91 54.32
CA SER A 439 -45.01 23.23 54.71
C SER A 439 -43.64 23.38 54.01
N LYS A 440 -43.40 24.28 53.05
CA LYS A 440 -43.34 25.76 53.02
C LYS A 440 -42.17 26.35 53.81
N TRP A 441 -41.44 27.27 53.13
CA TRP A 441 -40.36 28.19 53.57
C TRP A 441 -38.96 27.54 53.64
N THR A 442 -37.89 28.03 53.01
CA THR A 442 -37.51 29.34 52.41
C THR A 442 -36.55 29.10 51.25
#